data_AF-A0A951VVA3-F1
#
_entry.id   AF-A0A951VVA3-F1
#
_cell.length_a   1.000
_cell.length_b   1.000
_cell.length_c   1.000
_cell.angle_alpha   90.00
_cell.angle_beta   90.00
_cell.angle_gamma   90.00
#
_symmetry.space_group_name_H-M   'P 1'
#
loop_
_entity.id
_entity.type
_entity.pdbx_description
1 polymer ?
#
loop_
_entity_poly.entity_id
_entity_poly.type
_entity_poly.pdbx_seq_one_letter_code
_entity_poly.pdbx_strand_id
1 'polypeptide(L)'
;MSVKELNIKLEGINLLNFAGFNDNNINHIRECFDSTIVLRGENLFVKGDEQEVKTIERIINELVFLYNRQGEISTEDVKLILNLVDTGDDNRVLEKYNVTSGDVKDIILFKKNDFIKPRTRTQLIYHKKSLENDIVFAIGPAGTGKTYLAVAFAVSALKKKQVNKIVLTRPAVEAGENLGFLPGDLSEKVDPYLRPLYDALEDMIPFEKLKTYLERNTIEVVPLAYMRGRTLNNSFVILDEAQNTTTIQMKMFLTRLGANSRAIITGDTTQIDIPKRELSGLVQVQKILDGIDGIEFVFFEKSDVVRHKLVKDIIEAYEKHNTEI
;
A
#
# COMPACT_ATOMS: atom_id res chain seq x y z
N MET A 1 -38.83 -5.75 -20.26
CA MET A 1 -38.17 -5.45 -18.98
C MET A 1 -39.19 -5.65 -17.88
N SER A 2 -38.79 -6.31 -16.79
CA SER A 2 -39.64 -6.63 -15.64
C SER A 2 -39.69 -5.40 -14.73
N VAL A 3 -40.87 -4.79 -14.57
CA VAL A 3 -41.05 -3.63 -13.68
C VAL A 3 -41.26 -4.14 -12.26
N LYS A 4 -40.39 -3.71 -11.33
CA LYS A 4 -40.44 -4.07 -9.91
C LYS A 4 -40.83 -2.85 -9.08
N GLU A 5 -41.62 -3.08 -8.03
CA GLU A 5 -41.95 -2.10 -7.01
C GLU A 5 -41.36 -2.54 -5.66
N LEU A 6 -40.75 -1.62 -4.93
CA LEU A 6 -40.17 -1.82 -3.61
C LEU A 6 -40.60 -0.69 -2.66
N ASN A 7 -40.90 -1.04 -1.42
CA ASN A 7 -41.15 -0.06 -0.35
C ASN A 7 -40.15 -0.30 0.79
N ILE A 8 -39.35 0.73 1.10
CA ILE A 8 -38.37 0.73 2.18
C ILE A 8 -38.90 1.61 3.31
N LYS A 9 -39.00 1.04 4.51
CA LYS A 9 -39.40 1.77 5.72
C LYS A 9 -38.19 2.35 6.44
N LEU A 10 -38.20 3.66 6.68
CA LEU A 10 -37.18 4.44 7.38
C LEU A 10 -37.59 4.67 8.84
N GLU A 11 -37.96 3.60 9.55
CA GLU A 11 -38.43 3.68 10.95
C GLU A 11 -37.33 4.22 11.88
N GLY A 12 -37.66 5.23 12.68
CA GLY A 12 -36.75 5.84 13.65
C GLY A 12 -35.72 6.83 13.08
N ILE A 13 -35.84 7.18 11.79
CA ILE A 13 -34.94 8.12 11.11
C ILE A 13 -35.57 9.52 11.06
N ASN A 14 -34.81 10.55 11.45
CA ASN A 14 -35.23 11.92 11.24
C ASN A 14 -35.06 12.27 9.75
N LEU A 15 -36.19 12.46 9.06
CA LEU A 15 -36.22 12.67 7.62
C LEU A 15 -35.46 13.92 7.18
N LEU A 16 -35.42 14.99 7.99
CA LEU A 16 -34.69 16.21 7.64
C LEU A 16 -33.18 15.95 7.59
N ASN A 17 -32.66 15.20 8.55
CA ASN A 17 -31.24 14.87 8.65
C ASN A 17 -30.82 13.79 7.64
N PHE A 18 -31.77 12.98 7.16
CA PHE A 18 -31.51 11.91 6.19
C PHE A 18 -31.69 12.38 4.74
N ALA A 19 -32.83 12.99 4.42
CA ALA A 19 -33.16 13.48 3.09
C ALA A 19 -32.49 14.84 2.79
N GLY A 20 -32.03 15.55 3.81
CA GLY A 20 -31.45 16.89 3.68
C GLY A 20 -32.50 17.96 3.42
N PHE A 21 -32.05 19.22 3.38
CA PHE A 21 -32.94 20.35 3.09
C PHE A 21 -33.58 20.20 1.70
N ASN A 22 -34.90 20.37 1.59
CA ASN A 22 -35.68 20.16 0.35
C ASN A 22 -35.47 18.78 -0.32
N ASP A 23 -35.24 17.74 0.48
CA ASP A 23 -34.97 16.37 0.01
C ASP A 23 -33.74 16.27 -0.91
N ASN A 24 -32.77 17.18 -0.80
CA ASN A 24 -31.63 17.27 -1.71
C ASN A 24 -30.88 15.93 -1.86
N ASN A 25 -30.74 15.17 -0.77
CA ASN A 25 -30.09 13.87 -0.79
C ASN A 25 -30.88 12.84 -1.61
N ILE A 26 -32.20 12.83 -1.50
CA ILE A 26 -33.07 11.93 -2.28
C ILE A 26 -33.14 12.38 -3.74
N ASN A 27 -33.11 13.69 -4.00
CA ASN A 27 -33.06 14.25 -5.36
C ASN A 27 -31.79 13.83 -6.10
N HIS A 28 -30.64 13.85 -5.43
CA HIS A 28 -29.40 13.35 -6.03
C HIS A 28 -29.46 11.87 -6.39
N ILE A 29 -30.11 11.03 -5.57
CA ILE A 29 -30.31 9.62 -5.93
C ILE A 29 -31.25 9.50 -7.13
N ARG A 30 -32.33 10.30 -7.20
CA ARG A 30 -33.27 10.31 -8.34
C ARG A 30 -32.58 10.66 -9.66
N GLU A 31 -31.64 11.60 -9.65
CA GLU A 31 -30.92 12.03 -10.85
C GLU A 31 -30.03 10.93 -11.46
N CYS A 32 -29.67 9.91 -10.67
CA CYS A 32 -28.77 8.83 -11.09
C CYS A 32 -29.46 7.61 -11.70
N PHE A 33 -30.80 7.51 -11.63
CA PHE A 33 -31.54 6.33 -12.08
C PHE A 33 -32.78 6.72 -12.89
N ASP A 34 -33.15 5.89 -13.87
CA ASP A 34 -34.42 6.05 -14.61
C ASP A 34 -35.62 5.57 -13.77
N SER A 35 -35.37 4.84 -12.68
CA SER A 35 -36.35 4.41 -11.70
C SER A 35 -37.03 5.57 -10.95
N THR A 36 -38.34 5.46 -10.74
CA THR A 36 -39.13 6.42 -9.96
C THR A 36 -38.92 6.21 -8.45
N ILE A 37 -38.39 7.21 -7.75
CA ILE A 37 -38.16 7.19 -6.30
C ILE A 37 -39.01 8.25 -5.60
N VAL A 38 -39.86 7.85 -4.66
CA VAL A 38 -40.81 8.75 -3.97
C VAL A 38 -40.72 8.57 -2.47
N LEU A 39 -40.38 9.64 -1.74
CA LEU A 39 -40.41 9.66 -0.27
C LEU A 39 -41.77 10.19 0.20
N ARG A 40 -42.47 9.46 1.07
CA ARG A 40 -43.74 9.85 1.68
C ARG A 40 -43.76 9.46 3.15
N GLY A 41 -43.56 10.45 4.02
CA GLY A 41 -43.33 10.19 5.45
C GLY A 41 -42.13 9.27 5.63
N GLU A 42 -42.29 8.21 6.42
CA GLU A 42 -41.23 7.22 6.69
C GLU A 42 -41.12 6.12 5.62
N ASN A 43 -41.83 6.24 4.50
CA ASN A 43 -41.78 5.23 3.43
C ASN A 43 -41.10 5.79 2.18
N LEU A 44 -40.10 5.07 1.69
CA LEU A 44 -39.43 5.33 0.42
C LEU A 44 -39.87 4.28 -0.60
N PHE A 45 -40.62 4.72 -1.60
CA PHE A 45 -41.12 3.90 -2.68
C PHE A 45 -40.20 3.98 -3.88
N VAL A 46 -39.83 2.83 -4.46
CA VAL A 46 -38.97 2.71 -5.63
C VAL A 46 -39.67 1.85 -6.68
N LYS A 47 -39.80 2.34 -7.91
CA LYS A 47 -40.42 1.62 -9.03
C LYS A 47 -39.59 1.76 -10.30
N GLY A 48 -39.19 0.65 -10.90
CA GLY A 48 -38.36 0.67 -12.12
C GLY A 48 -37.90 -0.72 -12.55
N ASP A 49 -36.77 -0.78 -13.27
CA ASP A 49 -36.16 -2.06 -13.67
C ASP A 49 -35.65 -2.84 -12.44
N GLU A 50 -35.83 -4.15 -12.44
CA GLU A 50 -35.45 -5.00 -11.32
C GLU A 50 -33.98 -4.85 -10.87
N GLN A 51 -33.04 -4.60 -11.79
CA GLN A 51 -31.63 -4.40 -11.44
C GLN A 51 -31.43 -3.05 -10.74
N GLU A 52 -32.00 -1.98 -11.28
CA GLU A 52 -31.93 -0.64 -10.67
C GLU A 52 -32.59 -0.62 -9.29
N VAL A 53 -33.76 -1.24 -9.14
CA VAL A 53 -34.45 -1.31 -7.84
C VAL A 53 -33.59 -2.00 -6.78
N LYS A 54 -32.85 -3.07 -7.15
CA LYS A 54 -31.91 -3.75 -6.23
C LYS A 54 -30.70 -2.87 -5.87
N THR A 55 -30.18 -2.10 -6.82
CA THR A 55 -29.07 -1.17 -6.60
C THR A 55 -29.50 -0.04 -5.66
N ILE A 56 -30.66 0.57 -5.91
CA ILE A 56 -31.24 1.62 -5.07
C ILE A 56 -31.50 1.09 -3.65
N GLU A 57 -32.03 -0.12 -3.50
CA GLU A 57 -32.23 -0.76 -2.19
C GLU A 57 -30.94 -0.84 -1.37
N ARG A 58 -29.82 -1.22 -2.01
CA ARG A 58 -28.50 -1.27 -1.36
C ARG A 58 -28.01 0.11 -0.95
N ILE A 59 -28.15 1.11 -1.83
CA ILE A 59 -27.77 2.51 -1.55
C ILE A 59 -28.51 3.01 -0.31
N ILE A 60 -29.82 2.81 -0.25
CA ILE A 60 -30.65 3.28 0.86
C ILE A 60 -30.28 2.58 2.16
N ASN A 61 -30.04 1.26 2.14
CA ASN A 61 -29.65 0.52 3.35
C ASN A 61 -28.28 0.98 3.90
N GLU A 62 -27.31 1.26 3.04
CA GLU A 62 -26.00 1.82 3.44
C GLU A 62 -26.14 3.23 4.03
N LEU A 63 -26.99 4.07 3.43
CA LEU A 63 -27.30 5.40 3.99
C LEU A 63 -27.97 5.30 5.35
N VAL A 64 -28.90 4.35 5.53
CA VAL A 64 -29.54 4.10 6.84
C VAL A 64 -28.52 3.65 7.87
N PHE A 65 -27.60 2.75 7.50
CA PHE A 65 -26.53 2.30 8.39
C PHE A 65 -25.61 3.45 8.81
N LEU A 66 -25.22 4.32 7.87
CA LEU A 66 -24.39 5.48 8.14
C LEU A 66 -25.11 6.49 9.04
N TYR A 67 -26.38 6.76 8.77
CA TYR A 67 -27.23 7.63 9.57
C TYR A 67 -27.31 7.16 11.02
N ASN A 68 -27.51 5.85 11.24
CA ASN A 68 -27.59 5.28 12.59
C ASN A 68 -26.29 5.43 13.39
N ARG A 69 -25.16 5.67 12.73
CA ARG A 69 -23.85 5.84 13.38
C ARG A 69 -23.50 7.29 13.66
N GLN A 70 -23.92 8.24 12.82
CA GLN A 70 -23.50 9.65 12.92
C GLN A 70 -24.65 10.65 13.11
N GLY A 71 -25.91 10.25 12.90
CA GLY A 71 -27.11 11.03 13.18
C GLY A 71 -27.57 11.98 12.07
N GLU A 72 -26.79 12.15 11.00
CA GLU A 72 -27.13 12.94 9.81
C GLU A 72 -26.44 12.41 8.56
N ILE A 73 -26.98 12.74 7.38
CA ILE A 73 -26.44 12.37 6.07
C ILE A 73 -26.17 13.66 5.29
N SER A 74 -24.90 13.87 4.95
CA SER A 74 -24.50 14.96 4.06
C SER A 74 -24.72 14.59 2.59
N THR A 75 -24.76 15.59 1.71
CA THR A 75 -24.84 15.34 0.27
C THR A 75 -23.59 14.63 -0.26
N GLU A 76 -22.43 14.84 0.37
CA GLU A 76 -21.18 14.12 0.11
C GLU A 76 -21.30 12.63 0.44
N ASP A 77 -21.98 12.27 1.53
CA ASP A 77 -22.23 10.86 1.91
C ASP A 77 -23.12 10.14 0.89
N VAL A 78 -24.10 10.84 0.33
CA VAL A 78 -24.98 10.32 -0.73
C VAL A 78 -24.21 10.06 -2.00
N LYS A 79 -23.42 11.05 -2.46
CA LYS A 79 -22.57 10.91 -3.65
C LYS A 79 -21.57 9.78 -3.49
N LEU A 80 -20.96 9.69 -2.31
CA LEU A 80 -20.10 8.58 -1.95
C LEU A 80 -20.85 7.27 -2.18
N ILE A 81 -21.95 7.02 -1.46
CA ILE A 81 -22.66 5.74 -1.49
C ILE A 81 -23.22 5.39 -2.88
N LEU A 82 -23.70 6.37 -3.64
CA LEU A 82 -24.11 6.18 -5.05
C LEU A 82 -22.96 5.58 -5.88
N ASN A 83 -21.77 6.18 -5.78
CA ASN A 83 -20.57 5.70 -6.48
C ASN A 83 -20.09 4.35 -5.95
N LEU A 84 -20.33 4.06 -4.67
CA LEU A 84 -19.94 2.82 -4.01
C LEU A 84 -20.75 1.58 -4.45
N VAL A 85 -21.99 1.76 -4.90
CA VAL A 85 -22.93 0.65 -5.18
C VAL A 85 -23.02 0.35 -6.68
N ASP A 86 -22.82 1.34 -7.55
CA ASP A 86 -22.89 1.18 -9.01
C ASP A 86 -21.73 0.35 -9.60
N THR A 87 -20.59 0.26 -8.91
CA THR A 87 -19.34 -0.23 -9.51
C THR A 87 -18.84 -1.61 -9.05
N GLY A 88 -19.59 -2.36 -8.24
CA GLY A 88 -19.26 -3.76 -7.95
C GLY A 88 -17.77 -4.03 -7.67
N ASP A 89 -17.32 -3.62 -6.48
CA ASP A 89 -15.96 -3.81 -5.92
C ASP A 89 -14.82 -2.88 -6.44
N ASP A 90 -13.97 -2.48 -5.48
CA ASP A 90 -12.65 -1.82 -5.57
C ASP A 90 -12.45 -0.31 -5.85
N ASN A 91 -13.42 0.50 -6.29
CA ASN A 91 -13.14 1.92 -6.63
C ASN A 91 -13.32 2.97 -5.50
N ARG A 92 -13.56 2.53 -4.25
CA ARG A 92 -14.02 3.36 -3.12
C ARG A 92 -13.03 4.40 -2.53
N VAL A 93 -11.89 4.69 -3.17
CA VAL A 93 -10.87 5.57 -2.57
C VAL A 93 -10.38 6.69 -3.50
N LEU A 94 -10.88 6.73 -4.73
CA LEU A 94 -10.39 7.63 -5.78
C LEU A 94 -10.93 9.06 -5.64
N GLU A 95 -12.15 9.24 -5.16
CA GLU A 95 -12.77 10.57 -5.05
C GLU A 95 -12.45 11.31 -3.75
N LYS A 96 -11.93 10.62 -2.72
CA LYS A 96 -11.48 11.27 -1.47
C LYS A 96 -10.26 12.19 -1.68
N TYR A 97 -9.53 12.07 -2.80
CA TYR A 97 -8.27 12.81 -3.04
C TYR A 97 -8.18 13.57 -4.37
N ASN A 98 -9.30 13.88 -5.04
CA ASN A 98 -9.29 14.57 -6.35
C ASN A 98 -8.41 13.86 -7.41
N VAL A 99 -8.50 12.53 -7.49
CA VAL A 99 -7.71 11.69 -8.39
C VAL A 99 -8.41 11.62 -9.76
N THR A 100 -7.76 12.09 -10.84
CA THR A 100 -8.32 11.94 -12.20
C THR A 100 -8.29 10.48 -12.63
N SER A 101 -9.13 10.06 -13.59
CA SER A 101 -9.25 8.67 -14.08
C SER A 101 -7.90 8.05 -14.53
N GLY A 102 -6.92 8.88 -14.90
CA GLY A 102 -5.55 8.45 -15.20
C GLY A 102 -4.69 8.19 -13.96
N ASP A 103 -4.87 8.95 -12.88
CA ASP A 103 -4.16 8.79 -11.61
C ASP A 103 -4.59 7.54 -10.82
N VAL A 104 -5.79 7.01 -11.10
CA VAL A 104 -6.38 5.80 -10.49
C VAL A 104 -5.56 4.56 -10.77
N LYS A 105 -5.12 4.38 -12.02
CA LYS A 105 -4.45 3.15 -12.48
C LYS A 105 -3.14 2.88 -11.74
N ASP A 106 -2.51 3.93 -11.26
CA ASP A 106 -1.19 3.85 -10.66
C ASP A 106 -1.23 3.84 -9.13
N ILE A 107 -2.42 3.81 -8.51
CA ILE A 107 -2.53 3.69 -7.06
C ILE A 107 -2.16 2.28 -6.61
N ILE A 108 -1.23 2.24 -5.67
CA ILE A 108 -0.67 1.00 -5.12
C ILE A 108 -1.48 0.55 -3.91
N LEU A 109 -1.70 1.47 -2.97
CA LEU A 109 -2.29 1.16 -1.67
C LEU A 109 -3.13 2.31 -1.15
N PHE A 110 -4.33 1.96 -0.70
CA PHE A 110 -5.18 2.87 0.05
C PHE A 110 -4.96 2.75 1.56
N LYS A 111 -4.81 3.92 2.20
CA LYS A 111 -4.72 4.13 3.66
C LYS A 111 -6.01 4.76 4.18
N LYS A 112 -6.21 4.80 5.51
CA LYS A 112 -7.44 5.30 6.15
C LYS A 112 -7.86 6.68 5.64
N ASN A 113 -6.89 7.59 5.49
CA ASN A 113 -7.07 8.97 5.05
C ASN A 113 -6.01 9.41 4.03
N ASP A 114 -5.31 8.48 3.37
CA ASP A 114 -4.40 8.81 2.27
C ASP A 114 -4.29 7.64 1.26
N PHE A 115 -3.49 7.79 0.21
CA PHE A 115 -3.15 6.74 -0.74
C PHE A 115 -1.69 6.83 -1.17
N ILE A 116 -1.12 5.70 -1.57
CA ILE A 116 0.26 5.60 -2.04
C ILE A 116 0.21 5.38 -3.54
N LYS A 117 0.84 6.29 -4.30
CA LYS A 117 1.07 6.17 -5.74
C LYS A 117 2.51 6.54 -6.10
N PRO A 118 3.04 6.06 -7.24
CA PRO A 118 4.26 6.58 -7.83
C PRO A 118 4.19 8.10 -8.01
N ARG A 119 5.30 8.78 -7.73
CA ARG A 119 5.47 10.23 -7.90
C ARG A 119 6.50 10.57 -8.98
N THR A 120 7.28 9.60 -9.43
CA THR A 120 8.28 9.75 -10.49
C THR A 120 8.08 8.68 -11.56
N ARG A 121 8.64 8.91 -12.75
CA ARG A 121 8.59 7.93 -13.85
C ARG A 121 9.25 6.61 -13.46
N THR A 122 10.38 6.65 -12.74
CA THR A 122 11.06 5.44 -12.28
C THR A 122 10.24 4.68 -11.26
N GLN A 123 9.57 5.37 -10.33
CA GLN A 123 8.63 4.73 -9.39
C GLN A 123 7.45 4.06 -10.12
N LEU A 124 6.98 4.65 -11.22
CA LEU A 124 5.91 4.05 -12.03
C LEU A 124 6.40 2.79 -12.75
N ILE A 125 7.60 2.82 -13.32
CA ILE A 125 8.24 1.64 -13.92
C ILE A 125 8.41 0.55 -12.85
N TYR A 126 8.89 0.91 -11.67
CA TYR A 126 9.05 0.00 -10.54
C TYR A 126 7.74 -0.69 -10.17
N HIS A 127 6.64 0.07 -10.06
CA HIS A 127 5.32 -0.48 -9.81
C HIS A 127 4.92 -1.51 -10.87
N LYS A 128 5.01 -1.16 -12.16
CA LYS A 128 4.65 -2.08 -13.26
C LYS A 128 5.50 -3.35 -13.24
N LYS A 129 6.82 -3.21 -13.08
CA LYS A 129 7.74 -4.34 -13.04
C LYS A 129 7.48 -5.27 -11.85
N SER A 130 7.04 -4.75 -10.70
CA SER A 130 6.65 -5.56 -9.54
C SER A 130 5.38 -6.40 -9.75
N LEU A 131 4.53 -6.01 -10.71
CA LEU A 131 3.33 -6.77 -11.07
C LEU A 131 3.64 -7.89 -12.08
N GLU A 132 4.58 -7.62 -12.99
CA GLU A 132 4.95 -8.48 -14.12
C GLU A 132 6.00 -9.55 -13.78
N ASN A 133 6.81 -9.34 -12.73
CA ASN A 133 7.96 -10.19 -12.41
C ASN A 133 7.86 -10.77 -10.99
N ASP A 134 8.42 -11.96 -10.81
CA ASP A 134 8.49 -12.61 -9.50
C ASP A 134 9.56 -11.99 -8.61
N ILE A 135 10.67 -11.52 -9.19
CA ILE A 135 11.78 -10.89 -8.48
C ILE A 135 12.10 -9.54 -9.10
N VAL A 136 12.14 -8.48 -8.28
CA VAL A 136 12.55 -7.14 -8.73
C VAL A 136 13.66 -6.59 -7.84
N PHE A 137 14.76 -6.16 -8.45
CA PHE A 137 15.82 -5.41 -7.81
C PHE A 137 15.58 -3.92 -8.00
N ALA A 138 15.40 -3.17 -6.92
CA ALA A 138 15.26 -1.72 -6.91
C ALA A 138 16.53 -1.07 -6.35
N ILE A 139 17.36 -0.52 -7.22
CA ILE A 139 18.71 -0.07 -6.88
C ILE A 139 18.82 1.44 -7.09
N GLY A 140 19.25 2.18 -6.05
CA GLY A 140 19.59 3.59 -6.20
C GLY A 140 19.59 4.37 -4.89
N PRO A 141 19.70 5.72 -4.95
CA PRO A 141 19.96 6.56 -3.78
C PRO A 141 18.92 6.48 -2.66
N ALA A 142 19.31 6.86 -1.44
CA ALA A 142 18.39 7.02 -0.32
C ALA A 142 17.37 8.16 -0.53
N GLY A 143 16.10 7.91 -0.18
CA GLY A 143 15.00 8.89 -0.34
C GLY A 143 14.31 8.87 -1.71
N THR A 144 14.63 7.89 -2.57
CA THR A 144 13.94 7.63 -3.85
C THR A 144 12.64 6.84 -3.68
N GLY A 145 12.33 6.38 -2.46
CA GLY A 145 11.10 5.66 -2.15
C GLY A 145 11.13 4.16 -2.42
N LYS A 146 12.27 3.59 -2.85
CA LYS A 146 12.42 2.17 -3.21
C LYS A 146 11.89 1.18 -2.15
N THR A 147 12.29 1.33 -0.89
CA THR A 147 11.87 0.46 0.22
C THR A 147 10.44 0.74 0.64
N TYR A 148 10.05 2.01 0.74
CA TYR A 148 8.68 2.40 1.12
C TYR A 148 7.65 1.88 0.11
N LEU A 149 7.91 2.00 -1.19
CA LEU A 149 7.04 1.44 -2.23
C LEU A 149 7.05 -0.09 -2.23
N ALA A 150 8.18 -0.74 -1.95
CA ALA A 150 8.24 -2.20 -1.79
C ALA A 150 7.25 -2.69 -0.73
N VAL A 151 7.28 -2.07 0.46
CA VAL A 151 6.35 -2.40 1.55
C VAL A 151 4.91 -2.12 1.11
N ALA A 152 4.64 -1.04 0.40
CA ALA A 152 3.31 -0.75 -0.12
C ALA A 152 2.81 -1.83 -1.11
N PHE A 153 3.66 -2.32 -2.01
CA PHE A 153 3.33 -3.43 -2.91
C PHE A 153 3.00 -4.71 -2.12
N ALA A 154 3.82 -5.05 -1.13
CA ALA A 154 3.60 -6.24 -0.29
C ALA A 154 2.28 -6.16 0.48
N VAL A 155 1.99 -5.01 1.11
CA VAL A 155 0.73 -4.79 1.84
C VAL A 155 -0.46 -4.82 0.89
N SER A 156 -0.34 -4.28 -0.32
CA SER A 156 -1.38 -4.35 -1.36
C SER A 156 -1.66 -5.80 -1.75
N ALA A 157 -0.62 -6.59 -2.03
CA ALA A 157 -0.74 -8.00 -2.37
C ALA A 157 -1.38 -8.82 -1.24
N LEU A 158 -1.03 -8.55 0.03
CA LEU A 158 -1.65 -9.19 1.19
C LEU A 158 -3.13 -8.82 1.33
N LYS A 159 -3.48 -7.54 1.18
CA LYS A 159 -4.89 -7.08 1.24
C LYS A 159 -5.74 -7.70 0.12
N LYS A 160 -5.16 -7.84 -1.08
CA LYS A 160 -5.79 -8.48 -2.26
C LYS A 160 -5.77 -10.02 -2.19
N LYS A 161 -5.28 -10.61 -1.09
CA LYS A 161 -5.15 -12.07 -0.89
C LYS A 161 -4.33 -12.78 -1.98
N GLN A 162 -3.42 -12.06 -2.63
CA GLN A 162 -2.50 -12.63 -3.62
C GLN A 162 -1.36 -13.40 -2.94
N VAL A 163 -1.01 -13.00 -1.71
CA VAL A 163 -0.08 -13.68 -0.83
C VAL A 163 -0.72 -13.85 0.55
N ASN A 164 -0.25 -14.84 1.30
CA ASN A 164 -0.72 -15.13 2.65
C ASN A 164 0.20 -14.56 3.73
N LYS A 165 1.44 -14.20 3.37
CA LYS A 165 2.47 -13.76 4.30
C LYS A 165 3.35 -12.67 3.69
N ILE A 166 3.79 -11.73 4.51
CA ILE A 166 4.86 -10.77 4.19
C ILE A 166 6.06 -11.08 5.08
N VAL A 167 7.26 -11.12 4.49
CA VAL A 167 8.51 -11.26 5.23
C VAL A 167 9.42 -10.11 4.85
N LEU A 168 9.67 -9.20 5.80
CA LEU A 168 10.60 -8.09 5.65
C LEU A 168 11.92 -8.47 6.34
N THR A 169 13.02 -8.30 5.63
CA THR A 169 14.34 -8.66 6.16
C THR A 169 15.42 -7.67 5.76
N ARG A 170 16.42 -7.54 6.63
CA ARG A 170 17.58 -6.66 6.45
C ARG A 170 18.82 -7.39 6.93
N PRO A 171 19.98 -7.29 6.24
CA PRO A 171 21.23 -7.80 6.79
C PRO A 171 21.60 -7.01 8.05
N ALA A 172 22.11 -7.71 9.06
CA ALA A 172 22.73 -7.06 10.20
C ALA A 172 24.10 -6.56 9.76
N VAL A 173 24.35 -5.27 9.94
CA VAL A 173 25.61 -4.61 9.58
C VAL A 173 25.99 -3.69 10.72
N GLU A 174 27.21 -3.81 11.20
CA GLU A 174 27.75 -2.95 12.26
C GLU A 174 28.13 -1.60 11.65
N ALA A 175 27.12 -0.79 11.33
CA ALA A 175 27.31 0.58 10.86
C ALA A 175 27.63 1.47 12.08
N GLY A 176 28.92 1.57 12.42
CA GLY A 176 29.45 2.54 13.38
C GLY A 176 29.43 2.14 14.86
N GLU A 177 28.53 1.25 15.28
CA GLU A 177 28.52 0.65 16.62
C GLU A 177 28.54 -0.87 16.52
N ASN A 178 29.44 -1.51 17.26
CA ASN A 178 29.53 -2.97 17.33
C ASN A 178 28.26 -3.51 17.99
N LEU A 179 27.59 -4.48 17.34
CA LEU A 179 26.32 -5.06 17.82
C LEU A 179 26.44 -5.64 19.24
N GLY A 180 27.67 -6.00 19.63
CA GLY A 180 28.03 -6.46 20.96
C GLY A 180 27.83 -5.44 22.10
N PHE A 181 27.78 -4.13 21.81
CA PHE A 181 27.78 -3.05 22.82
C PHE A 181 26.41 -2.44 23.12
N LEU A 182 25.38 -2.70 22.31
CA LEU A 182 24.01 -2.29 22.65
C LEU A 182 23.54 -3.05 23.92
N PRO A 183 22.90 -2.41 24.90
CA PRO A 183 22.32 -3.14 26.04
C PRO A 183 21.11 -3.97 25.58
N GLY A 184 20.84 -5.08 26.26
CA GLY A 184 19.66 -5.92 25.99
C GLY A 184 19.96 -7.28 25.36
N ASP A 185 18.90 -8.05 25.12
CA ASP A 185 18.96 -9.33 24.43
C ASP A 185 19.25 -9.19 22.93
N LEU A 186 19.55 -10.30 22.23
CA LEU A 186 19.89 -10.24 20.80
C LEU A 186 18.74 -9.67 19.94
N SER A 187 17.49 -9.76 20.39
CA SER A 187 16.34 -9.20 19.69
C SER A 187 16.29 -7.68 19.86
N GLU A 188 16.47 -7.19 21.09
CA GLU A 188 16.54 -5.76 21.44
C GLU A 188 17.71 -5.04 20.73
N LYS A 189 18.80 -5.75 20.48
CA LYS A 189 19.98 -5.23 19.76
C LYS A 189 19.78 -5.04 18.26
N VAL A 190 18.91 -5.86 17.64
CA VAL A 190 18.69 -5.81 16.18
C VAL A 190 17.49 -4.93 15.82
N ASP A 191 16.62 -4.66 16.79
CA ASP A 191 15.40 -3.86 16.63
C ASP A 191 15.64 -2.46 16.03
N PRO A 192 16.70 -1.70 16.40
CA PRO A 192 16.96 -0.37 15.81
C PRO A 192 17.14 -0.41 14.28
N TYR A 193 17.74 -1.48 13.74
CA TYR A 193 17.99 -1.62 12.30
C TYR A 193 16.73 -2.01 11.53
N LEU A 194 15.78 -2.67 12.20
CA LEU A 194 14.51 -3.08 11.62
C LEU A 194 13.43 -2.01 11.77
N ARG A 195 13.62 -1.04 12.67
CA ARG A 195 12.67 0.05 12.95
C ARG A 195 12.13 0.76 11.70
N PRO A 196 12.95 1.12 10.68
CA PRO A 196 12.41 1.76 9.47
C PRO A 196 11.37 0.92 8.72
N LEU A 197 11.45 -0.41 8.81
CA LEU A 197 10.48 -1.33 8.20
C LEU A 197 9.18 -1.37 9.01
N TYR A 198 9.27 -1.30 10.35
CA TYR A 198 8.10 -1.15 11.22
C TYR A 198 7.39 0.17 10.97
N ASP A 199 8.12 1.28 10.91
CA ASP A 199 7.54 2.61 10.67
C ASP A 199 6.78 2.66 9.32
N ALA A 200 7.33 2.01 8.28
CA ALA A 200 6.65 1.89 6.98
C ALA A 200 5.34 1.09 7.07
N LEU A 201 5.31 0.01 7.86
CA LEU A 201 4.09 -0.78 8.08
C LEU A 201 3.04 0.01 8.89
N GLU A 202 3.46 0.73 9.93
CA GLU A 202 2.61 1.55 10.79
C GLU A 202 1.92 2.68 10.00
N ASP A 203 2.59 3.27 9.00
CA ASP A 203 1.95 4.24 8.10
C ASP A 203 0.88 3.59 7.20
N MET A 204 1.04 2.31 6.83
CA MET A 204 0.22 1.64 5.82
C MET A 204 -0.95 0.83 6.37
N ILE A 205 -0.86 0.38 7.63
CA ILE A 205 -1.80 -0.55 8.26
C ILE A 205 -2.26 0.04 9.60
N PRO A 206 -3.58 0.09 9.87
CA PRO A 206 -4.07 0.53 11.18
C PRO A 206 -3.47 -0.28 12.33
N PHE A 207 -3.11 0.40 13.42
CA PHE A 207 -2.39 -0.16 14.56
C PHE A 207 -2.92 -1.53 15.05
N GLU A 208 -4.21 -1.64 15.39
CA GLU A 208 -4.82 -2.89 15.87
C GLU A 208 -4.68 -4.06 14.89
N LYS A 209 -4.77 -3.75 13.58
CA LYS A 209 -4.65 -4.74 12.52
C LYS A 209 -3.19 -5.16 12.31
N LEU A 210 -2.26 -4.21 12.35
CA LEU A 210 -0.83 -4.50 12.26
C LEU A 210 -0.38 -5.38 13.43
N LYS A 211 -0.79 -5.04 14.66
CA LYS A 211 -0.52 -5.85 15.86
C LYS A 211 -0.98 -7.30 15.67
N THR A 212 -2.22 -7.50 15.21
CA THR A 212 -2.76 -8.83 14.92
C THR A 212 -1.93 -9.58 13.85
N TYR A 213 -1.47 -8.88 12.81
CA TYR A 213 -0.66 -9.49 11.76
C TYR A 213 0.73 -9.92 12.23
N LEU A 214 1.36 -9.13 13.10
CA LEU A 214 2.65 -9.46 13.70
C LEU A 214 2.51 -10.64 14.66
N GLU A 215 1.53 -10.62 15.57
CA GLU A 215 1.27 -11.71 16.53
C GLU A 215 0.97 -13.05 15.85
N ARG A 216 0.27 -13.02 14.71
CA ARG A 216 -0.05 -14.22 13.92
C ARG A 216 1.04 -14.62 12.93
N ASN A 217 2.17 -13.90 12.89
CA ASN A 217 3.22 -14.08 11.88
C ASN A 217 2.69 -14.00 10.44
N THR A 218 1.61 -13.26 10.19
CA THR A 218 1.17 -12.88 8.83
C THR A 218 2.16 -11.90 8.23
N ILE A 219 2.72 -11.02 9.05
CA ILE A 219 3.83 -10.14 8.70
C ILE A 219 4.97 -10.47 9.66
N GLU A 220 6.15 -10.75 9.12
CA GLU A 220 7.37 -10.99 9.90
C GLU A 220 8.40 -9.92 9.53
N VAL A 221 9.02 -9.28 10.53
CA VAL A 221 10.14 -8.37 10.34
C VAL A 221 11.33 -8.97 11.08
N VAL A 222 12.29 -9.53 10.35
CA VAL A 222 13.35 -10.36 10.95
C VAL A 222 14.70 -10.17 10.27
N PRO A 223 15.82 -10.42 10.96
CA PRO A 223 17.17 -10.30 10.36
C PRO A 223 17.39 -11.34 9.26
N LEU A 224 18.26 -11.04 8.28
CA LEU A 224 18.53 -11.92 7.14
C LEU A 224 18.99 -13.34 7.56
N ALA A 225 19.68 -13.46 8.68
CA ALA A 225 20.14 -14.74 9.21
C ALA A 225 18.98 -15.74 9.47
N TYR A 226 17.78 -15.23 9.79
CA TYR A 226 16.58 -16.03 10.06
C TYR A 226 15.98 -16.65 8.79
N MET A 227 16.47 -16.28 7.60
CA MET A 227 16.04 -16.88 6.33
C MET A 227 16.64 -18.27 6.10
N ARG A 228 17.71 -18.63 6.82
CA ARG A 228 18.42 -19.89 6.62
C ARG A 228 17.49 -21.08 6.88
N GLY A 229 17.45 -22.03 5.93
CA GLY A 229 16.64 -23.24 6.06
C GLY A 229 15.14 -23.06 5.83
N ARG A 230 14.67 -21.83 5.53
CA ARG A 230 13.26 -21.57 5.21
C ARG A 230 12.94 -21.87 3.76
N THR A 231 11.67 -22.18 3.50
CA THR A 231 11.07 -22.11 2.17
C THR A 231 9.83 -21.22 2.29
N LEU A 232 9.80 -20.13 1.54
CA LEU A 232 8.78 -19.09 1.64
C LEU A 232 7.80 -19.28 0.49
N ASN A 233 6.70 -19.98 0.73
CA ASN A 233 5.61 -20.19 -0.24
C ASN A 233 4.49 -19.15 -0.01
N ASN A 234 3.78 -18.77 -1.07
CA ASN A 234 2.66 -17.83 -1.03
C ASN A 234 3.00 -16.54 -0.24
N SER A 235 4.23 -16.05 -0.40
CA SER A 235 4.81 -14.99 0.43
C SER A 235 5.31 -13.83 -0.41
N PHE A 236 5.16 -12.61 0.09
CA PHE A 236 5.86 -11.44 -0.45
C PHE A 236 7.07 -11.14 0.43
N VAL A 237 8.27 -11.23 -0.12
CA VAL A 237 9.53 -11.15 0.61
C VAL A 237 10.28 -9.88 0.23
N ILE A 238 10.73 -9.09 1.20
CA ILE A 238 11.51 -7.87 0.93
C ILE A 238 12.86 -8.00 1.63
N LEU A 239 13.94 -7.89 0.86
CA LEU A 239 15.30 -7.74 1.38
C LEU A 239 15.73 -6.28 1.22
N ASP A 240 15.77 -5.55 2.33
CA ASP A 240 16.21 -4.16 2.37
C ASP A 240 17.70 -4.02 2.68
N GLU A 241 18.29 -2.90 2.27
CA GLU A 241 19.74 -2.63 2.31
C GLU A 241 20.60 -3.78 1.76
N ALA A 242 20.18 -4.33 0.62
CA ALA A 242 20.80 -5.49 0.02
C ALA A 242 22.26 -5.29 -0.38
N GLN A 243 22.71 -4.04 -0.52
CA GLN A 243 24.12 -3.71 -0.81
C GLN A 243 25.06 -4.23 0.29
N ASN A 244 24.54 -4.44 1.49
CA ASN A 244 25.29 -4.95 2.63
C ASN A 244 25.22 -6.48 2.79
N THR A 245 24.67 -7.18 1.80
CA THR A 245 24.76 -8.64 1.73
C THR A 245 26.04 -9.07 1.02
N THR A 246 26.57 -10.22 1.40
CA THR A 246 27.57 -10.94 0.60
C THR A 246 26.89 -11.72 -0.54
N THR A 247 27.65 -12.12 -1.57
CA THR A 247 27.15 -13.02 -2.62
C THR A 247 26.54 -14.31 -2.07
N ILE A 248 27.14 -14.88 -1.02
CA ILE A 248 26.64 -16.10 -0.37
C ILE A 248 25.27 -15.83 0.28
N GLN A 249 25.12 -14.69 0.97
CA GLN A 249 23.84 -14.31 1.58
C GLN A 249 22.76 -13.99 0.55
N MET A 250 23.11 -13.30 -0.55
CA MET A 250 22.18 -13.04 -1.66
C MET A 250 21.68 -14.35 -2.28
N LYS A 251 22.60 -15.28 -2.59
CA LYS A 251 22.22 -16.61 -3.10
C LYS A 251 21.38 -17.39 -2.09
N MET A 252 21.73 -17.33 -0.80
CA MET A 252 20.95 -17.96 0.27
C MET A 252 19.53 -17.43 0.28
N PHE A 253 19.35 -16.10 0.24
CA PHE A 253 18.05 -15.43 0.22
C PHE A 253 17.20 -15.83 -1.00
N LEU A 254 17.74 -15.65 -2.21
CA LEU A 254 17.00 -15.91 -3.44
C LEU A 254 16.52 -17.37 -3.55
N THR A 255 17.32 -18.32 -3.04
CA THR A 255 16.95 -19.74 -3.03
C THR A 255 15.97 -20.12 -1.92
N ARG A 256 15.46 -19.17 -1.11
CA ARG A 256 14.37 -19.43 -0.15
C ARG A 256 12.99 -19.22 -0.78
N LEU A 257 12.90 -18.58 -1.94
CA LEU A 257 11.64 -18.30 -2.61
C LEU A 257 11.01 -19.60 -3.10
N GLY A 258 9.80 -19.87 -2.62
CA GLY A 258 8.99 -21.02 -2.98
C GLY A 258 7.88 -20.66 -3.97
N ALA A 259 6.93 -21.57 -4.14
CA ALA A 259 5.83 -21.40 -5.09
C ALA A 259 4.92 -20.21 -4.73
N ASN A 260 4.44 -19.51 -5.76
CA ASN A 260 3.57 -18.33 -5.68
C ASN A 260 4.12 -17.22 -4.76
N SER A 261 5.44 -17.10 -4.67
CA SER A 261 6.09 -16.05 -3.89
C SER A 261 6.70 -15.00 -4.79
N ARG A 262 6.70 -13.78 -4.30
CA ARG A 262 7.33 -12.63 -4.96
C ARG A 262 8.38 -12.04 -4.06
N ALA A 263 9.43 -11.49 -4.65
CA ALA A 263 10.50 -10.84 -3.92
C ALA A 263 10.86 -9.48 -4.47
N ILE A 264 11.15 -8.56 -3.57
CA ILE A 264 11.75 -7.28 -3.90
C ILE A 264 13.03 -7.12 -3.10
N ILE A 265 14.10 -6.75 -3.80
CA ILE A 265 15.41 -6.52 -3.21
C ILE A 265 15.74 -5.05 -3.40
N THR A 266 15.84 -4.29 -2.31
CA THR A 266 16.14 -2.85 -2.34
C THR A 266 17.56 -2.60 -1.85
N GLY A 267 18.26 -1.65 -2.48
CA GLY A 267 19.59 -1.26 -2.00
C GLY A 267 20.19 -0.06 -2.72
N ASP A 268 21.34 0.40 -2.23
CA ASP A 268 22.10 1.52 -2.78
C ASP A 268 23.56 1.13 -2.95
N THR A 269 24.01 0.93 -4.19
CA THR A 269 25.41 0.54 -4.46
C THR A 269 26.46 1.60 -4.07
N THR A 270 26.05 2.83 -3.75
CA THR A 270 26.94 3.87 -3.24
C THR A 270 27.11 3.85 -1.72
N GLN A 271 26.25 3.13 -0.99
CA GLN A 271 26.26 3.04 0.49
C GLN A 271 26.59 1.62 0.96
N ILE A 272 27.73 1.09 0.50
CA ILE A 272 28.17 -0.26 0.86
C ILE A 272 29.00 -0.19 2.14
N ASP A 273 28.45 -0.77 3.21
CA ASP A 273 29.02 -0.75 4.57
C ASP A 273 29.87 -1.98 4.89
N ILE A 274 29.92 -2.99 3.99
CA ILE A 274 30.78 -4.17 4.17
C ILE A 274 32.25 -3.87 3.80
N PRO A 275 33.24 -4.56 4.40
CA PRO A 275 34.67 -4.19 4.29
C PRO A 275 35.23 -4.10 2.88
N LYS A 276 34.66 -4.84 1.92
CA LYS A 276 35.05 -4.79 0.51
C LYS A 276 33.83 -4.69 -0.38
N ARG A 277 33.78 -3.63 -1.18
CA ARG A 277 32.71 -3.34 -2.14
C ARG A 277 32.44 -4.51 -3.10
N GLU A 278 33.51 -5.13 -3.58
CA GLU A 278 33.47 -6.27 -4.51
C GLU A 278 32.79 -7.52 -3.95
N LEU A 279 32.64 -7.63 -2.63
CA LEU A 279 31.94 -8.73 -1.98
C LEU A 279 30.41 -8.52 -1.94
N SER A 280 29.92 -7.34 -2.32
CA SER A 280 28.50 -7.02 -2.26
C SER A 280 27.72 -7.93 -3.21
N GLY A 281 26.80 -8.70 -2.64
CA GLY A 281 25.88 -9.55 -3.37
C GLY A 281 25.03 -8.75 -4.35
N LEU A 282 24.61 -7.53 -3.99
CA LEU A 282 23.84 -6.66 -4.86
C LEU A 282 24.63 -6.19 -6.10
N VAL A 283 25.94 -5.99 -5.98
CA VAL A 283 26.78 -5.59 -7.13
C VAL A 283 27.00 -6.77 -8.07
N GLN A 284 27.29 -7.96 -7.51
CA GLN A 284 27.57 -9.15 -8.33
C GLN A 284 26.31 -9.70 -9.01
N VAL A 285 25.18 -9.69 -8.31
CA VAL A 285 23.93 -10.32 -8.79
C VAL A 285 23.39 -9.68 -10.07
N GLN A 286 23.66 -8.38 -10.29
CA GLN A 286 23.31 -7.67 -11.52
C GLN A 286 23.88 -8.31 -12.78
N LYS A 287 25.11 -8.85 -12.71
CA LYS A 287 25.73 -9.56 -13.83
C LYS A 287 25.33 -11.04 -13.89
N ILE A 288 25.11 -11.64 -12.72
CA ILE A 288 24.85 -13.09 -12.60
C ILE A 288 23.43 -13.44 -13.06
N LEU A 289 22.45 -12.58 -12.77
CA LEU A 289 21.04 -12.81 -13.06
C LEU A 289 20.54 -12.01 -14.27
N ASP A 290 21.45 -11.41 -15.03
CA ASP A 290 21.10 -10.71 -16.27
C ASP A 290 20.45 -11.69 -17.26
N GLY A 291 19.32 -11.28 -17.84
CA GLY A 291 18.59 -12.08 -18.82
C GLY A 291 17.79 -13.28 -18.28
N ILE A 292 17.62 -13.42 -16.96
CA ILE A 292 16.74 -14.47 -16.39
C ILE A 292 15.29 -13.99 -16.41
N ASP A 293 14.42 -14.75 -17.08
CA ASP A 293 12.98 -14.47 -17.12
C ASP A 293 12.36 -14.43 -15.71
N GLY A 294 11.52 -13.43 -15.47
CA GLY A 294 10.87 -13.20 -14.17
C GLY A 294 11.75 -12.45 -13.15
N ILE A 295 12.96 -12.03 -13.54
CA ILE A 295 13.84 -11.15 -12.75
C ILE A 295 14.03 -9.82 -13.49
N GLU A 296 13.80 -8.71 -12.80
CA GLU A 296 13.96 -7.37 -13.38
C GLU A 296 14.81 -6.45 -12.49
N PHE A 297 15.55 -5.53 -13.12
CA PHE A 297 16.35 -4.52 -12.44
C PHE A 297 15.80 -3.11 -12.74
N VAL A 298 15.44 -2.38 -11.68
CA VAL A 298 14.97 -1.00 -11.76
C VAL A 298 15.96 -0.09 -11.06
N PHE A 299 16.55 0.83 -11.83
CA PHE A 299 17.56 1.76 -11.35
C PHE A 299 16.96 3.13 -11.07
N PHE A 300 17.13 3.61 -9.85
CA PHE A 300 16.73 4.93 -9.38
C PHE A 300 17.90 5.90 -9.43
N GLU A 301 17.61 7.15 -9.77
CA GLU A 301 18.59 8.23 -9.84
C GLU A 301 18.36 9.26 -8.73
N LYS A 302 19.29 10.22 -8.57
CA LYS A 302 19.12 11.33 -7.63
C LYS A 302 17.89 12.18 -7.96
N SER A 303 17.51 12.26 -9.23
CA SER A 303 16.31 12.97 -9.71
C SER A 303 15.00 12.36 -9.19
N ASP A 304 15.02 11.08 -8.78
CA ASP A 304 13.87 10.39 -8.19
C ASP A 304 13.67 10.68 -6.70
N VAL A 305 14.52 11.51 -6.07
CA VAL A 305 14.44 11.82 -4.65
C VAL A 305 13.25 12.75 -4.37
N VAL A 306 12.25 12.19 -3.70
CA VAL A 306 11.04 12.91 -3.27
C VAL A 306 11.15 13.23 -1.79
N ARG A 307 11.77 14.37 -1.48
CA ARG A 307 11.89 14.92 -0.13
C ARG A 307 11.18 16.27 -0.02
N HIS A 308 10.82 16.64 1.19
CA HIS A 308 10.31 17.98 1.51
C HIS A 308 11.31 19.05 1.05
N LYS A 309 10.82 20.19 0.55
CA LYS A 309 11.65 21.28 -0.01
C LYS A 309 12.77 21.68 0.95
N LEU A 310 12.44 21.95 2.22
CA LEU A 310 13.42 22.31 3.25
C LEU A 310 14.54 21.27 3.41
N VAL A 311 14.22 19.98 3.31
CA VAL A 311 15.25 18.91 3.43
C VAL A 311 16.16 18.93 2.21
N LYS A 312 15.64 19.23 1.00
CA LYS A 312 16.47 19.43 -0.19
C LYS A 312 17.39 20.64 -0.01
N ASP A 313 16.86 21.77 0.45
CA ASP A 313 17.62 23.00 0.69
C ASP A 313 18.78 22.76 1.69
N ILE A 314 18.53 21.98 2.76
CA ILE A 314 19.56 21.58 3.73
C ILE A 314 20.64 20.71 3.06
N ILE A 315 20.26 19.68 2.29
CA ILE A 315 21.22 18.80 1.61
C ILE A 315 22.09 19.60 0.64
N GLU A 316 21.49 20.49 -0.14
CA GLU A 316 22.22 21.35 -1.09
C GLU A 316 23.20 22.30 -0.38
N ALA A 317 22.84 22.82 0.79
CA ALA A 317 23.75 23.65 1.59
C ALA A 317 24.99 22.88 2.06
N TYR A 318 24.83 21.63 2.50
CA TYR A 318 25.95 20.76 2.88
C TYR A 318 26.79 20.30 1.67
N GLU A 319 26.16 19.98 0.54
CA GLU A 319 26.89 19.60 -0.68
C GLU A 319 27.75 20.78 -1.19
N LYS A 320 27.24 22.01 -1.16
CA LYS A 320 28.03 23.21 -1.52
C LYS A 320 29.22 23.40 -0.59
N HIS A 321 29.01 23.33 0.72
CA HIS A 321 30.10 23.46 1.70
C HIS A 321 31.19 22.39 1.50
N ASN A 322 30.80 21.13 1.23
CA ASN A 322 31.76 20.05 1.00
C ASN A 322 32.48 20.12 -0.37
N THR A 323 31.99 20.93 -1.30
CA THR A 323 32.63 21.15 -2.61
C THR A 323 33.58 22.36 -2.58
N GLU A 324 33.40 23.27 -1.61
CA GLU A 324 34.23 24.46 -1.40
C GLU A 324 35.46 24.21 -0.50
N ILE A 325 35.61 22.98 0.02
CA ILE A 325 36.76 22.49 0.81
C ILE A 325 37.50 21.43 0.00
#